data_AF-A0A7V9T9G6-F1
#
_entry.id   AF-A0A7V9T9G6-F1
#
_cell.length_a   1.000
_cell.length_b   1.000
_cell.length_c   1.000
_cell.angle_alpha   90.00
_cell.angle_beta   90.00
_cell.angle_gamma   90.00
#
_symmetry.space_group_name_H-M   'P 1'
#
loop_
_entity.id
_entity.type
_entity.pdbx_description
1 polymer ?
#
loop_
_entity_poly.entity_id
_entity_poly.type
_entity_poly.pdbx_seq_one_letter_code
_entity_poly.pdbx_strand_id
1 'polypeptide(L)'
;MHAVSLQLEIADALGDWEALAGETDHATNAIAENLATPCVRNPRGLLLLAAAHLFLGDEARSIELERDAERMVGAGYETYLSAPRLRAALAQGNRAVAEALLALPIERSFVWGPGVLATRLDGLLALGDREAIEREAPALVQGGTYTEPFALRALGAARDDDDLLARAQEQFAALGLSWHGTQTEPLIAGL
;
A
#
# COMPACT_ATOMS: atom_id res chain seq x y z
N MET A 1 5.90 -4.09 19.97
CA MET A 1 4.90 -3.78 18.92
C MET A 1 5.12 -2.51 18.13
N HIS A 2 4.99 -1.31 18.69
CA HIS A 2 5.04 -0.07 17.89
C HIS A 2 6.30 0.08 17.03
N ALA A 3 7.48 -0.21 17.59
CA ALA A 3 8.74 -0.17 16.85
C ALA A 3 8.78 -1.20 15.70
N VAL A 4 8.27 -2.42 15.93
CA VAL A 4 8.19 -3.47 14.92
C VAL A 4 7.25 -3.05 13.79
N SER A 5 6.07 -2.51 14.10
CA SER A 5 5.14 -2.06 13.07
C SER A 5 5.72 -0.94 12.19
N LEU A 6 6.47 0.01 12.76
CA LEU A 6 7.12 1.05 11.97
C LEU A 6 8.11 0.48 10.95
N GLN A 7 8.82 -0.60 11.30
CA GLN A 7 9.71 -1.28 10.34
C GLN A 7 8.92 -1.92 9.20
N LEU A 8 7.80 -2.58 9.51
CA LEU A 8 6.90 -3.15 8.51
C LEU A 8 6.32 -2.07 7.58
N GLU A 9 5.92 -0.93 8.14
CA GLU A 9 5.35 0.19 7.39
C GLU A 9 6.38 0.84 6.44
N ILE A 10 7.64 0.92 6.87
CA ILE A 10 8.73 1.41 6.01
C ILE A 10 8.99 0.44 4.86
N ALA A 11 9.07 -0.87 5.13
CA ALA A 11 9.29 -1.86 4.07
C ALA A 11 8.13 -1.89 3.06
N ASP A 12 6.87 -1.80 3.52
CA ASP A 12 5.70 -1.64 2.65
C ASP A 12 5.77 -0.36 1.80
N ALA A 13 6.15 0.78 2.41
CA ALA A 13 6.32 2.03 1.67
C ALA A 13 7.41 1.91 0.59
N LEU A 14 8.49 1.18 0.86
CA LEU A 14 9.55 0.94 -0.13
C LEU A 14 9.16 -0.09 -1.20
N GLY A 15 8.13 -0.90 -0.95
CA GLY A 15 7.80 -2.07 -1.77
C GLY A 15 8.83 -3.21 -1.62
N ASP A 16 9.51 -3.28 -0.46
CA ASP A 16 10.50 -4.31 -0.14
C ASP A 16 9.79 -5.53 0.47
N TRP A 17 9.17 -6.33 -0.40
CA TRP A 17 8.35 -7.47 0.01
C TRP A 17 9.18 -8.57 0.66
N GLU A 18 10.41 -8.80 0.22
CA GLU A 18 11.33 -9.75 0.83
C GLU A 18 11.69 -9.35 2.27
N ALA A 19 12.05 -8.08 2.51
CA ALA A 19 12.31 -7.61 3.87
C ALA A 19 11.06 -7.70 4.74
N LEU A 20 9.90 -7.33 4.20
CA LEU A 20 8.63 -7.38 4.92
C LEU A 20 8.26 -8.82 5.30
N ALA A 21 8.33 -9.77 4.37
CA ALA A 21 8.08 -11.19 4.64
C ALA A 21 9.11 -11.79 5.61
N GLY A 22 10.38 -11.35 5.55
CA GLY A 22 11.45 -11.77 6.47
C GLY A 22 11.18 -11.45 7.95
N GLU A 23 10.37 -10.43 8.24
CA GLU A 23 10.00 -10.03 9.60
C GLU A 23 8.84 -10.84 10.20
N THR A 24 8.30 -11.82 9.49
CA THR A 24 7.07 -12.54 9.89
C THR A 24 7.15 -13.10 11.31
N ASP A 25 8.19 -13.85 11.63
CA ASP A 25 8.31 -14.52 12.94
C ASP A 25 8.51 -13.52 14.07
N HIS A 26 9.33 -12.49 13.84
CA HIS A 26 9.58 -11.45 14.82
C HIS A 26 8.31 -10.63 15.11
N ALA A 27 7.58 -10.23 14.07
CA ALA A 27 6.34 -9.49 14.18
C ALA A 27 5.21 -10.31 14.83
N THR A 28 5.03 -11.57 14.45
CA THR A 28 4.00 -12.44 15.05
C THR A 28 4.26 -12.70 16.53
N ASN A 29 5.52 -12.90 16.93
CA ASN A 29 5.90 -12.99 18.35
C ASN A 29 5.58 -11.70 19.11
N ALA A 30 5.97 -10.54 18.56
CA ALA A 30 5.68 -9.26 19.19
C ALA A 30 4.16 -9.01 19.34
N ILE A 31 3.35 -9.45 18.37
CA ILE A 31 1.89 -9.33 18.42
C ILE A 31 1.33 -10.19 19.54
N ALA A 32 1.78 -11.43 19.65
CA ALA A 32 1.37 -12.36 20.70
C ALA A 32 1.65 -11.78 22.10
N GLU A 33 2.82 -11.17 22.31
CA GLU A 33 3.17 -10.47 23.55
C GLU A 33 2.29 -9.25 23.85
N ASN A 34 1.72 -8.63 22.81
CA ASN A 34 0.90 -7.41 22.92
C ASN A 34 -0.61 -7.67 22.93
N LEU A 35 -1.06 -8.94 23.00
CA LEU A 35 -2.49 -9.26 23.01
C LEU A 35 -3.22 -8.67 24.23
N ALA A 36 -2.53 -8.49 25.36
CA ALA A 36 -3.09 -7.87 26.55
C ALA A 36 -3.30 -6.35 26.42
N THR A 37 -2.68 -5.71 25.42
CA THR A 37 -2.82 -4.28 25.11
C THR A 37 -3.14 -4.10 23.63
N PRO A 38 -4.37 -4.48 23.20
CA PRO A 38 -4.75 -4.49 21.79
C PRO A 38 -4.57 -3.13 21.11
N CYS A 39 -3.96 -3.14 19.93
CA CYS A 39 -3.70 -1.97 19.11
C CYS A 39 -4.03 -2.31 17.66
N VAL A 40 -4.52 -1.35 16.88
CA VAL A 40 -4.76 -1.50 15.43
C VAL A 40 -3.53 -1.96 14.65
N ARG A 41 -2.33 -1.72 15.19
CA ARG A 41 -1.05 -2.21 14.67
C ARG A 41 -0.92 -3.72 14.65
N ASN A 42 -1.60 -4.43 15.56
CA ASN A 42 -1.57 -5.89 15.59
C ASN A 42 -2.19 -6.46 14.30
N PRO A 43 -3.49 -6.25 14.00
CA PRO A 43 -4.07 -6.74 12.74
C PRO A 43 -3.44 -6.07 11.51
N ARG A 44 -3.08 -4.77 11.58
CA ARG A 44 -2.44 -4.09 10.44
C ARG A 44 -1.10 -4.73 10.06
N GLY A 45 -0.25 -5.05 11.04
CA GLY A 45 1.03 -5.70 10.81
C GLY A 45 0.87 -7.07 10.14
N LEU A 46 -0.09 -7.87 10.61
CA LEU A 46 -0.41 -9.16 9.97
C LEU A 46 -0.87 -9.00 8.52
N LEU A 47 -1.69 -8.00 8.22
CA LEU A 47 -2.15 -7.74 6.85
C LEU A 47 -1.02 -7.26 5.94
N LEU A 48 -0.06 -6.48 6.45
CA LEU A 48 1.14 -6.08 5.69
C LEU A 48 2.02 -7.30 5.37
N LEU A 49 2.25 -8.17 6.35
CA LEU A 49 2.97 -9.43 6.14
C LEU A 49 2.22 -10.32 5.13
N ALA A 50 0.90 -10.41 5.24
CA ALA A 50 0.08 -11.18 4.32
C ALA A 50 0.21 -10.68 2.87
N ALA A 51 0.21 -9.35 2.67
CA ALA A 51 0.43 -8.75 1.36
C ALA A 51 1.83 -9.08 0.82
N ALA A 52 2.89 -9.00 1.64
CA ALA A 52 4.24 -9.38 1.22
C ALA A 52 4.32 -10.84 0.77
N HIS A 53 3.82 -11.78 1.57
CA HIS A 53 3.79 -13.20 1.21
C HIS A 53 3.05 -13.43 -0.10
N LEU A 54 1.94 -12.74 -0.31
CA LEU A 54 1.20 -12.80 -1.56
C LEU A 54 1.99 -12.28 -2.76
N PHE A 55 2.68 -11.13 -2.64
CA PHE A 55 3.55 -10.61 -3.70
C PHE A 55 4.73 -11.53 -4.03
N LEU A 56 5.17 -12.34 -3.06
CA LEU A 56 6.20 -13.38 -3.24
C LEU A 56 5.64 -14.74 -3.69
N GLY A 57 4.31 -14.86 -3.86
CA GLY A 57 3.65 -16.08 -4.33
C GLY A 57 3.31 -17.11 -3.25
N ASP A 58 3.47 -16.79 -1.96
CA ASP A 58 3.06 -17.65 -0.84
C ASP A 58 1.62 -17.32 -0.40
N GLU A 59 0.66 -17.75 -1.22
CA GLU A 59 -0.78 -17.56 -0.97
C GLU A 59 -1.24 -18.23 0.34
N ALA A 60 -0.69 -19.41 0.65
CA ALA A 60 -1.08 -20.16 1.83
C ALA A 60 -0.73 -19.37 3.10
N ARG A 61 0.49 -18.84 3.17
CA ARG A 61 0.92 -18.03 4.30
C ARG A 61 0.16 -16.72 4.40
N SER A 62 -0.13 -16.09 3.25
CA SER A 62 -0.97 -14.89 3.18
C SER A 62 -2.34 -15.13 3.85
N ILE A 63 -3.04 -16.21 3.46
CA ILE A 63 -4.36 -16.56 4.00
C ILE A 63 -4.32 -16.82 5.52
N GLU A 64 -3.27 -17.47 6.01
CA GLU A 64 -3.10 -17.71 7.45
C GLU A 64 -3.00 -16.38 8.22
N LEU A 65 -2.13 -15.48 7.74
CA LEU A 65 -1.90 -14.17 8.36
C LEU A 65 -3.14 -13.27 8.29
N GLU A 66 -3.88 -13.27 7.17
CA GLU A 66 -5.16 -12.55 7.06
C GLU A 66 -6.19 -13.07 8.07
N ARG A 67 -6.29 -14.40 8.22
CA ARG A 67 -7.21 -15.02 9.19
C ARG A 67 -6.84 -14.66 10.62
N ASP A 68 -5.56 -14.63 10.95
CA ASP A 68 -5.08 -14.24 12.26
C ASP A 68 -5.33 -12.75 12.53
N ALA A 69 -5.17 -11.89 11.51
CA ALA A 69 -5.50 -10.48 11.59
C ALA A 69 -7.00 -10.29 11.90
N GLU A 70 -7.88 -11.01 11.20
CA GLU A 70 -9.32 -10.86 11.33
C GLU A 70 -9.83 -11.16 12.75
N ARG A 71 -9.17 -12.07 13.47
CA ARG A 71 -9.49 -12.35 14.89
C ARG A 71 -9.21 -11.17 15.83
N MET A 72 -8.41 -10.20 15.39
CA MET A 72 -7.99 -9.05 16.19
C MET A 72 -8.63 -7.73 15.72
N VAL A 73 -9.42 -7.75 14.65
CA VAL A 73 -10.07 -6.56 14.12
C VAL A 73 -11.14 -6.08 15.11
N GLY A 74 -11.03 -4.81 15.51
CA GLY A 74 -12.03 -4.12 16.32
C GLY A 74 -12.95 -3.26 15.46
N ALA A 75 -14.11 -2.90 16.03
CA ALA A 75 -15.01 -1.93 15.42
C ALA A 75 -14.29 -0.58 15.20
N GLY A 76 -14.43 0.01 14.01
CA GLY A 76 -13.79 1.28 13.65
C GLY A 76 -12.39 1.14 13.07
N TYR A 77 -11.90 -0.08 12.82
CA TYR A 77 -10.58 -0.31 12.23
C TYR A 77 -10.59 -0.26 10.69
N GLU A 78 -11.75 -0.16 10.06
CA GLU A 78 -11.95 -0.35 8.62
C GLU A 78 -11.07 0.60 7.79
N THR A 79 -11.02 1.89 8.13
CA THR A 79 -10.20 2.88 7.41
C THR A 79 -8.71 2.66 7.65
N TYR A 80 -8.31 2.28 8.86
CA TYR A 80 -6.91 2.02 9.23
C TYR A 80 -6.34 0.76 8.56
N LEU A 81 -7.19 -0.21 8.24
CA LEU A 81 -6.79 -1.47 7.60
C LEU A 81 -7.01 -1.44 6.07
N SER A 82 -7.55 -0.35 5.53
CA SER A 82 -7.90 -0.23 4.12
C SER A 82 -6.70 -0.39 3.19
N ALA A 83 -5.58 0.28 3.48
CA ALA A 83 -4.38 0.23 2.64
C ALA A 83 -3.76 -1.18 2.50
N PRO A 84 -3.43 -1.93 3.58
CA PRO A 84 -2.88 -3.27 3.40
C PRO A 84 -3.88 -4.24 2.77
N ARG A 85 -5.18 -4.10 3.04
CA ARG A 85 -6.22 -4.88 2.34
C ARG A 85 -6.30 -4.51 0.85
N LEU A 86 -6.09 -3.25 0.51
CA LEU A 86 -6.07 -2.79 -0.88
C LEU A 86 -4.85 -3.36 -1.61
N ARG A 87 -3.67 -3.38 -0.98
CA ARG A 87 -2.47 -4.07 -1.53
C ARG A 87 -2.77 -5.53 -1.87
N ALA A 88 -3.35 -6.28 -0.93
CA ALA A 88 -3.71 -7.68 -1.16
C ALA A 88 -4.74 -7.84 -2.29
N ALA A 89 -5.78 -7.00 -2.31
CA ALA A 89 -6.79 -7.03 -3.36
C ALA A 89 -6.20 -6.75 -4.75
N LEU A 90 -5.26 -5.81 -4.85
CA LEU A 90 -4.56 -5.50 -6.10
C LEU A 90 -3.67 -6.66 -6.55
N ALA A 91 -2.91 -7.26 -5.63
CA ALA A 91 -2.08 -8.42 -5.93
C ALA A 91 -2.89 -9.65 -6.40
N GLN A 92 -4.11 -9.83 -5.86
CA GLN A 92 -5.05 -10.88 -6.28
C GLN A 92 -5.83 -10.54 -7.56
N GLY A 93 -5.72 -9.31 -8.07
CA GLY A 93 -6.59 -8.82 -9.15
C GLY A 93 -8.07 -8.73 -8.77
N ASN A 94 -8.38 -8.67 -7.47
CA ASN A 94 -9.75 -8.62 -6.96
C ASN A 94 -10.34 -7.21 -7.04
N ARG A 95 -10.81 -6.87 -8.24
CA ARG A 95 -11.39 -5.56 -8.56
C ARG A 95 -12.53 -5.14 -7.61
N ALA A 96 -13.46 -6.04 -7.32
CA ALA A 96 -14.64 -5.72 -6.49
C ALA A 96 -14.25 -5.33 -5.06
N VAL A 97 -13.25 -6.02 -4.48
CA VAL A 97 -12.72 -5.67 -3.16
C VAL A 97 -11.96 -4.34 -3.20
N ALA A 98 -11.16 -4.10 -4.24
CA ALA A 98 -10.47 -2.82 -4.41
C ALA A 98 -11.44 -1.64 -4.50
N GLU A 99 -12.52 -1.76 -5.29
CA GLU A 99 -13.59 -0.75 -5.39
C GLU A 99 -14.24 -0.46 -4.03
N ALA A 100 -14.60 -1.51 -3.28
CA ALA A 100 -15.19 -1.36 -1.96
C ALA A 100 -14.25 -0.65 -0.96
N LEU A 101 -12.95 -0.96 -0.99
CA LEU A 101 -11.95 -0.33 -0.13
C LEU A 101 -11.70 1.13 -0.50
N LEU A 102 -11.72 1.47 -1.79
CA LEU A 102 -11.54 2.84 -2.28
C LEU A 102 -12.75 3.74 -1.99
N ALA A 103 -13.94 3.15 -1.79
CA ALA A 103 -15.12 3.88 -1.34
C ALA A 103 -15.08 4.28 0.15
N LEU A 104 -14.17 3.69 0.94
CA LEU A 104 -14.01 4.08 2.34
C LEU A 104 -13.40 5.49 2.46
N PRO A 105 -13.72 6.22 3.54
CA PRO A 105 -13.05 7.48 3.85
C PRO A 105 -11.54 7.29 3.94
N ILE A 106 -10.79 8.24 3.37
CA ILE A 106 -9.33 8.21 3.41
C ILE A 106 -8.85 8.46 4.84
N GLU A 107 -8.08 7.53 5.39
CA GLU A 107 -7.39 7.72 6.66
C GLU A 107 -6.20 8.66 6.47
N ARG A 108 -6.27 9.85 7.08
CA ARG A 108 -5.27 10.93 6.90
C ARG A 108 -4.34 11.12 8.09
N SER A 109 -4.41 10.27 9.12
CA SER A 109 -3.48 10.39 10.25
C SER A 109 -2.02 10.30 9.79
N PHE A 110 -1.18 11.18 10.34
CA PHE A 110 0.22 11.35 9.96
C PHE A 110 1.02 10.04 9.98
N VAL A 111 0.69 9.15 10.91
CA VAL A 111 1.33 7.84 11.09
C VAL A 111 1.15 6.93 9.86
N TRP A 112 0.01 7.02 9.17
CA TRP A 112 -0.36 6.12 8.06
C TRP A 112 -0.42 6.82 6.70
N GLY A 113 -0.55 8.15 6.72
CA GLY A 113 -0.97 8.99 5.60
C GLY A 113 -0.21 8.74 4.29
N PRO A 114 1.13 8.77 4.27
CA PRO A 114 1.88 8.64 3.01
C PRO A 114 1.66 7.28 2.32
N GLY A 115 1.74 6.16 3.04
CA GLY A 115 1.51 4.82 2.48
C GLY A 115 0.06 4.56 2.08
N VAL A 116 -0.90 5.11 2.84
CA VAL A 116 -2.34 5.05 2.51
C VAL A 116 -2.62 5.80 1.21
N LEU A 117 -2.09 7.01 1.05
CA LEU A 117 -2.28 7.82 -0.16
C LEU A 117 -1.61 7.17 -1.38
N ALA A 118 -0.39 6.66 -1.23
CA ALA A 118 0.29 5.94 -2.30
C ALA A 118 -0.51 4.72 -2.77
N THR A 119 -0.94 3.86 -1.82
CA THR A 119 -1.74 2.67 -2.15
C THR A 119 -3.10 3.03 -2.76
N ARG A 120 -3.70 4.13 -2.32
CA ARG A 120 -4.95 4.64 -2.89
C ARG A 120 -4.76 5.04 -4.36
N LEU A 121 -3.71 5.78 -4.68
CA LEU A 121 -3.39 6.17 -6.05
C LEU A 121 -3.12 4.94 -6.93
N ASP A 122 -2.39 3.95 -6.42
CA ASP A 122 -2.18 2.66 -7.09
C ASP A 122 -3.50 1.94 -7.37
N GLY A 123 -4.42 1.96 -6.41
CA GLY A 123 -5.74 1.36 -6.57
C GLY A 123 -6.59 2.07 -7.62
N LEU A 124 -6.65 3.41 -7.59
CA LEU A 124 -7.38 4.19 -8.61
C LEU A 124 -6.82 3.95 -10.00
N LEU A 125 -5.49 3.89 -10.12
CA LEU A 125 -4.79 3.59 -11.36
C LEU A 125 -5.15 2.19 -11.87
N ALA A 126 -5.05 1.16 -11.02
CA ALA A 126 -5.39 -0.22 -11.39
C ALA A 126 -6.86 -0.38 -11.80
N LEU A 127 -7.76 0.41 -11.22
CA LEU A 127 -9.18 0.42 -11.59
C LEU A 127 -9.47 1.22 -12.87
N GLY A 128 -8.53 2.04 -13.35
CA GLY A 128 -8.71 2.96 -14.46
C GLY A 128 -9.66 4.12 -14.13
N ASP A 129 -9.80 4.50 -12.85
CA ASP A 129 -10.71 5.57 -12.41
C ASP A 129 -10.09 6.94 -12.66
N ARG A 130 -10.07 7.34 -13.95
CA ARG A 130 -9.50 8.61 -14.42
C ARG A 130 -10.11 9.82 -13.71
N GLU A 131 -11.43 9.80 -13.45
CA GLU A 131 -12.13 10.91 -12.80
C GLU A 131 -11.67 11.10 -11.34
N ALA A 132 -11.55 10.02 -10.57
CA ALA A 132 -11.05 10.10 -9.21
C ALA A 132 -9.58 10.52 -9.15
N ILE A 133 -8.75 10.04 -10.06
CA ILE A 133 -7.34 10.45 -10.18
C ILE A 133 -7.25 11.96 -10.40
N GLU A 134 -7.98 12.49 -11.38
CA GLU A 134 -7.98 13.93 -11.71
C GLU A 134 -8.47 14.81 -10.55
N ARG A 135 -9.36 14.28 -9.70
CA ARG A 135 -9.85 14.98 -8.52
C ARG A 135 -8.86 14.96 -7.36
N GLU A 136 -8.15 13.86 -7.15
CA GLU A 136 -7.39 13.61 -5.91
C GLU A 136 -5.89 13.83 -6.06
N ALA A 137 -5.29 13.39 -7.16
CA ALA A 137 -3.84 13.42 -7.36
C ALA A 137 -3.23 14.84 -7.46
N PRO A 138 -3.88 15.87 -8.04
CA PRO A 138 -3.25 17.19 -8.19
C PRO A 138 -2.81 17.82 -6.87
N ALA A 139 -3.54 17.59 -5.78
CA ALA A 139 -3.20 18.13 -4.46
C ALA A 139 -1.95 17.47 -3.84
N LEU A 140 -1.54 16.31 -4.37
CA LEU A 140 -0.42 15.51 -3.89
C LEU A 140 0.86 15.68 -4.74
N VAL A 141 0.79 16.45 -5.84
CA VAL A 141 1.97 16.84 -6.61
C VAL A 141 2.71 17.95 -5.86
N GLN A 142 3.50 17.53 -4.86
CA GLN A 142 4.26 18.41 -3.98
C GLN A 142 5.72 18.00 -3.97
N GLY A 143 6.57 18.88 -4.50
CA GLY A 143 8.02 18.69 -4.65
C GLY A 143 8.71 18.07 -3.43
N GLY A 144 9.38 16.95 -3.61
CA GLY A 144 10.24 16.31 -2.59
C GLY A 144 9.46 15.54 -1.52
N THR A 145 8.18 15.23 -1.77
CA THR A 145 7.37 14.40 -0.88
C THR A 145 7.32 12.96 -1.37
N TYR A 146 7.13 12.02 -0.43
CA TYR A 146 6.98 10.60 -0.77
C TYR A 146 5.81 10.32 -1.73
N THR A 147 4.71 11.09 -1.62
CA THR A 147 3.49 10.86 -2.41
C THR A 147 3.55 11.45 -3.82
N GLU A 148 4.48 12.38 -4.08
CA GLU A 148 4.60 13.07 -5.37
C GLU A 148 4.75 12.12 -6.57
N PRO A 149 5.70 11.16 -6.59
CA PRO A 149 5.86 10.27 -7.74
C PRO A 149 4.63 9.41 -8.01
N PHE A 150 3.90 8.99 -6.97
CA PHE A 150 2.64 8.26 -7.11
C PHE A 150 1.56 9.13 -7.77
N ALA A 151 1.47 10.41 -7.37
CA ALA A 151 0.51 11.34 -7.94
C ALA A 151 0.84 11.66 -9.41
N LEU A 152 2.12 11.86 -9.72
CA LEU A 152 2.59 12.07 -11.09
C LEU A 152 2.31 10.84 -11.96
N ARG A 153 2.60 9.62 -11.48
CA ARG A 153 2.29 8.37 -12.20
C ARG A 153 0.80 8.26 -12.51
N ALA A 154 -0.06 8.46 -11.51
CA ALA A 154 -1.50 8.35 -11.68
C ALA A 154 -2.02 9.37 -12.69
N LEU A 155 -1.59 10.63 -12.60
CA LEU A 155 -1.96 11.69 -13.54
C LEU A 155 -1.44 11.41 -14.96
N GLY A 156 -0.20 10.97 -15.09
CA GLY A 156 0.39 10.59 -16.38
C GLY A 156 -0.44 9.52 -17.07
N ALA A 157 -0.81 8.46 -16.35
CA ALA A 157 -1.65 7.40 -16.90
C ALA A 157 -3.09 7.85 -17.21
N ALA A 158 -3.69 8.72 -16.39
CA ALA A 158 -5.06 9.20 -16.63
C ALA A 158 -5.15 10.14 -17.85
N ARG A 159 -4.07 10.88 -18.12
CA ARG A 159 -3.96 11.88 -19.18
C ARG A 159 -3.25 11.39 -20.43
N ASP A 160 -2.71 10.18 -20.39
CA ASP A 160 -1.84 9.63 -21.44
C ASP A 160 -0.65 10.59 -21.70
N ASP A 161 -0.01 11.05 -20.60
CA ASP A 161 1.07 12.05 -20.57
C ASP A 161 2.41 11.41 -20.14
N ASP A 162 3.25 11.11 -21.13
CA ASP A 162 4.54 10.46 -20.96
C ASP A 162 5.55 11.31 -20.17
N ASP A 163 5.45 12.64 -20.21
CA ASP A 163 6.34 13.53 -19.46
C ASP A 163 6.08 13.42 -17.95
N LEU A 164 4.80 13.28 -17.55
CA LEU A 164 4.44 13.01 -16.16
C LEU A 164 4.92 11.63 -15.70
N LEU A 165 4.82 10.61 -16.56
CA LEU A 165 5.32 9.27 -16.25
C LEU A 165 6.84 9.23 -16.13
N ALA A 166 7.57 9.90 -17.02
CA ALA A 166 9.02 10.02 -16.95
C ALA A 166 9.48 10.71 -15.66
N ARG A 167 8.83 11.82 -15.27
CA ARG A 167 9.11 12.50 -14.01
C ARG A 167 8.80 11.64 -12.78
N ALA A 168 7.73 10.86 -12.81
CA ALA A 168 7.44 9.90 -11.75
C ALA A 168 8.59 8.89 -11.58
N GLN A 169 9.15 8.39 -12.68
CA GLN A 169 10.29 7.46 -12.65
C GLN A 169 11.56 8.07 -12.07
N GLU A 170 11.90 9.28 -12.50
CA GLU A 170 13.05 9.99 -11.93
C GLU A 170 12.90 10.18 -10.42
N GLN A 171 11.69 10.50 -9.96
CA GLN A 171 11.41 10.69 -8.54
C GLN A 171 11.39 9.38 -7.73
N PHE A 172 10.83 8.30 -8.27
CA PHE A 172 10.93 6.98 -7.64
C PHE A 172 12.39 6.56 -7.49
N ALA A 173 13.21 6.74 -8.53
CA ALA A 173 14.63 6.45 -8.48
C ALA A 173 15.37 7.32 -7.44
N ALA A 174 15.09 8.62 -7.41
CA ALA A 174 15.70 9.54 -6.45
C ALA A 174 15.38 9.21 -4.97
N LEU A 175 14.19 8.64 -4.72
CA LEU A 175 13.76 8.21 -3.39
C LEU A 175 14.15 6.76 -3.05
N GLY A 176 14.78 6.03 -3.97
CA GLY A 176 15.12 4.61 -3.79
C GLY A 176 13.90 3.67 -3.82
N LEU A 177 12.80 4.09 -4.42
CA LEU A 177 11.54 3.35 -4.53
C LEU A 177 11.51 2.49 -5.80
N SER A 178 12.52 1.63 -5.98
CA SER A 178 12.75 0.88 -7.22
C SER A 178 11.57 -0.02 -7.61
N TRP A 179 10.97 -0.73 -6.65
CA TRP A 179 9.81 -1.58 -6.92
C TRP A 179 8.64 -0.79 -7.51
N HIS A 180 8.32 0.36 -6.92
CA HIS A 180 7.28 1.25 -7.45
C HIS A 180 7.67 1.79 -8.82
N GLY A 181 8.94 2.10 -9.03
CA GLY A 181 9.46 2.48 -10.34
C GLY A 181 9.15 1.41 -11.40
N THR A 182 9.46 0.14 -11.15
CA THR A 182 9.17 -0.95 -12.08
C THR A 182 7.68 -1.06 -12.42
N GLN A 183 6.76 -0.76 -11.49
CA GLN A 183 5.32 -0.77 -11.77
C GLN A 183 4.88 0.34 -12.75
N THR A 184 5.70 1.36 -12.96
CA THR A 184 5.41 2.47 -13.89
C THR A 184 5.86 2.15 -15.32
N GLU A 185 6.84 1.26 -15.50
CA GLU A 185 7.44 0.97 -16.82
C GLU A 185 6.42 0.50 -17.88
N PRO A 186 5.44 -0.38 -17.55
CA PRO A 186 4.42 -0.78 -18.52
C PRO A 186 3.55 0.38 -19.02
N LEU A 187 3.33 1.38 -18.18
CA LEU A 187 2.50 2.55 -18.50
C LEU A 187 3.16 3.43 -19.56
N ILE A 188 4.50 3.52 -19.55
CA ILE A 188 5.29 4.26 -20.55
C ILE A 188 5.36 3.47 -21.86
N ALA A 189 5.40 2.13 -21.78
CA ALA A 189 5.42 1.27 -22.95
C ALA A 189 4.08 1.22 -23.71
N GLY A 190 3.02 1.81 -23.15
CA GLY A 190 1.70 1.95 -23.77
C GLY A 190 0.78 0.74 -23.62
N LEU A 191 1.18 -0.32 -22.91
CA LEU A 191 0.41 -1.56 -22.67
C LEU A 191 0.91 -2.31 -21.42
#